data_AF-A0A0T5PM10-F1
#
_entry.id   AF-A0A0T5PM10-F1
#
_cell.length_a   1.000
_cell.length_b   1.000
_cell.length_c   1.000
_cell.angle_alpha   90.00
_cell.angle_beta   90.00
_cell.angle_gamma   90.00
#
_symmetry.space_group_name_H-M   'P 1'
#
loop_
_entity.id
_entity.type
_entity.pdbx_description
1 polymer ?
#
loop_
_entity_poly.entity_id
_entity_poly.type
_entity_poly.pdbx_seq_one_letter_code
_entity_poly.pdbx_strand_id
1 'polypeptide(L)'
;MRQTKRRPVNVGEMLKIEFLEPMGITSKTLAEAMGVHRNTVSNLLNGGVLTAPIAIKLAAALGNTPEFWLNIQHTVDLWDTRNRYQEEAKFVKPLFPNVEHGAHL
;
A
#
# COMPACT_ATOMS: atom_id res chain seq x y z
N MET A 1 -13.95 6.91 1.67
CA MET A 1 -13.06 5.87 2.26
C MET A 1 -13.48 5.63 3.71
N ARG A 2 -13.65 4.37 4.10
CA ARG A 2 -14.13 3.99 5.44
C ARG A 2 -12.97 4.19 6.44
N GLN A 3 -13.12 5.12 7.41
CA GLN A 3 -12.13 5.27 8.48
C GLN A 3 -12.22 4.06 9.41
N THR A 4 -11.23 3.17 9.34
CA THR A 4 -11.13 2.01 10.25
C THR A 4 -10.21 2.34 11.41
N LYS A 5 -10.62 1.99 12.64
CA LYS A 5 -9.77 2.15 13.85
C LYS A 5 -8.47 1.34 13.79
N ARG A 6 -8.45 0.24 13.01
CA ARG A 6 -7.28 -0.64 12.85
C ARG A 6 -6.46 -0.21 11.63
N ARG A 7 -5.13 -0.27 11.77
CA ARG A 7 -4.19 -0.09 10.67
C ARG A 7 -4.48 -1.10 9.55
N PRO A 8 -4.54 -0.67 8.28
CA PRO A 8 -4.71 -1.55 7.13
C PRO A 8 -3.60 -2.60 7.03
N VAL A 9 -3.90 -3.69 6.33
CA VAL A 9 -2.90 -4.69 5.94
C VAL A 9 -1.86 -4.03 5.03
N ASN A 10 -0.58 -4.25 5.31
CA ASN A 10 0.50 -3.70 4.49
C ASN A 10 0.89 -4.63 3.34
N VAL A 11 1.72 -4.11 2.42
CA VAL A 11 2.16 -4.84 1.23
C VAL A 11 2.86 -6.15 1.60
N GLY A 12 3.71 -6.16 2.63
CA GLY A 12 4.41 -7.35 3.09
C GLY A 12 3.48 -8.43 3.65
N GLU A 13 2.50 -8.03 4.46
CA GLU A 13 1.48 -8.93 5.01
C GLU A 13 0.62 -9.53 3.89
N MET A 14 0.13 -8.70 2.96
CA MET A 14 -0.61 -9.14 1.77
C MET A 14 0.22 -10.13 0.95
N LEU A 15 1.47 -9.77 0.64
CA LEU A 15 2.37 -10.59 -0.16
C LEU A 15 2.62 -11.96 0.49
N LYS A 16 2.82 -11.98 1.82
CA LYS A 16 3.09 -13.21 2.55
C LYS A 16 1.88 -14.14 2.56
N ILE A 17 0.72 -13.63 2.98
CA ILE A 17 -0.46 -14.44 3.29
C ILE A 17 -1.19 -14.87 2.01
N GLU A 18 -1.32 -13.98 1.01
CA GLU A 18 -2.14 -14.26 -0.17
C GLU A 18 -1.34 -14.82 -1.35
N PHE A 19 0.01 -14.75 -1.32
CA PHE A 19 0.85 -15.19 -2.43
C PHE A 19 1.94 -16.16 -2.02
N LEU A 20 2.88 -15.77 -1.13
CA LEU A 20 4.03 -16.64 -0.82
C LEU A 20 3.62 -17.95 -0.15
N GLU A 21 2.76 -17.90 0.86
CA GLU A 21 2.31 -19.09 1.60
C GLU A 21 1.44 -20.02 0.72
N PRO A 22 0.41 -19.53 -0.01
CA PRO A 22 -0.41 -20.39 -0.87
C PRO A 22 0.36 -20.99 -2.05
N MET A 23 1.34 -20.27 -2.60
CA MET A 23 2.16 -20.75 -3.71
C MET A 23 3.33 -21.64 -3.24
N GLY A 24 3.62 -21.68 -1.93
CA GLY A 24 4.76 -22.43 -1.38
C GLY A 24 6.13 -21.92 -1.85
N ILE A 25 6.24 -20.63 -2.19
CA ILE A 25 7.48 -20.04 -2.73
C ILE A 25 8.20 -19.20 -1.68
N THR A 26 9.53 -19.15 -1.79
CA THR A 26 10.37 -18.39 -0.87
C THR A 26 10.53 -16.93 -1.31
N SER A 27 10.93 -16.06 -0.39
CA SER A 27 11.32 -14.68 -0.74
C SER A 27 12.47 -14.61 -1.75
N LYS A 28 13.34 -15.62 -1.76
CA LYS A 28 14.44 -15.73 -2.73
C LYS A 28 13.90 -16.00 -4.12
N THR A 29 13.01 -16.99 -4.25
CA THR A 29 12.34 -17.35 -5.51
C THR A 29 11.62 -16.14 -6.11
N LEU A 30 10.87 -15.39 -5.29
CA LEU A 30 10.20 -14.18 -5.76
C LEU A 30 11.19 -13.09 -6.21
N ALA A 31 12.28 -12.88 -5.47
CA ALA A 31 13.29 -11.88 -5.83
C ALA A 31 13.95 -12.19 -7.17
N GLU A 32 14.24 -13.47 -7.43
CA GLU A 32 14.76 -13.96 -8.70
C GLU A 32 13.76 -13.71 -9.84
N ALA A 33 12.48 -14.07 -9.66
CA ALA A 33 11.42 -13.83 -10.65
C ALA A 33 11.22 -12.34 -10.97
N MET A 34 11.32 -11.47 -9.96
CA MET A 34 11.23 -10.01 -10.12
C MET A 34 12.49 -9.39 -10.74
N GLY A 35 13.61 -10.11 -10.82
CA GLY A 35 14.90 -9.55 -11.21
C GLY A 35 15.35 -8.42 -10.27
N VAL A 36 15.29 -8.66 -8.95
CA VAL A 36 15.73 -7.72 -7.90
C VAL A 36 16.60 -8.42 -6.85
N HIS A 37 17.29 -7.63 -6.04
CA HIS A 37 18.05 -8.18 -4.91
C HIS A 37 17.11 -8.78 -3.85
N ARG A 38 17.51 -9.88 -3.19
CA ARG A 38 16.70 -10.52 -2.13
C ARG A 38 16.27 -9.56 -1.02
N ASN A 39 17.12 -8.58 -0.70
CA ASN A 39 16.82 -7.55 0.31
C ASN A 39 15.60 -6.70 -0.07
N THR A 40 15.30 -6.52 -1.36
CA THR A 40 14.09 -5.80 -1.80
C THR A 40 12.84 -6.51 -1.31
N VAL A 41 12.72 -7.82 -1.55
CA VAL A 41 11.57 -8.61 -1.08
C VAL A 41 11.56 -8.70 0.44
N SER A 42 12.72 -8.89 1.08
CA SER A 42 12.82 -8.89 2.55
C SER A 42 12.34 -7.57 3.16
N ASN A 43 12.71 -6.43 2.56
CA ASN A 43 12.28 -5.12 3.02
C ASN A 43 10.76 -4.97 2.93
N LEU A 44 10.14 -5.40 1.81
CA LEU A 44 8.68 -5.38 1.68
C LEU A 44 7.99 -6.25 2.74
N LEU A 45 8.48 -7.48 2.96
CA LEU A 45 7.93 -8.39 3.97
C LEU A 45 8.03 -7.84 5.41
N ASN A 46 9.01 -6.97 5.67
CA ASN A 46 9.19 -6.29 6.96
C ASN A 46 8.50 -4.93 7.03
N GLY A 47 7.54 -4.65 6.13
CA GLY A 47 6.74 -3.41 6.16
C GLY A 47 7.40 -2.20 5.51
N GLY A 48 8.46 -2.42 4.71
CA GLY A 48 9.10 -1.37 3.93
C GLY A 48 8.20 -0.83 2.82
N VAL A 49 8.51 0.39 2.37
CA VAL A 49 7.73 1.11 1.35
C VAL A 49 7.88 0.45 -0.01
N LEU A 50 6.75 0.18 -0.65
CA LEU A 50 6.68 -0.20 -2.06
C LEU A 50 6.75 1.04 -2.96
N THR A 51 7.67 1.04 -3.93
CA THR A 51 7.78 2.07 -4.96
C THR A 51 7.21 1.60 -6.30
N ALA A 52 6.86 2.53 -7.19
CA ALA A 52 6.28 2.20 -8.51
C ALA A 52 7.14 1.24 -9.36
N PRO A 53 8.48 1.39 -9.46
CA PRO A 53 9.30 0.42 -10.19
C PRO A 53 9.24 -1.00 -9.61
N ILE A 54 9.14 -1.13 -8.28
CA ILE A 54 9.00 -2.44 -7.62
C ILE A 54 7.59 -3.00 -7.82
N ALA A 55 6.56 -2.15 -7.80
CA ALA A 55 5.19 -2.56 -8.07
C ALA A 55 5.04 -3.15 -9.50
N ILE A 56 5.67 -2.53 -10.50
CA ILE A 56 5.69 -3.06 -11.88
C ILE A 56 6.29 -4.47 -11.94
N LYS A 57 7.46 -4.67 -11.31
CA LYS A 57 8.14 -5.97 -11.28
C LYS A 57 7.35 -7.02 -10.50
N LEU A 58 6.76 -6.63 -9.37
CA LEU A 58 5.97 -7.52 -8.52
C LEU A 58 4.70 -7.98 -9.24
N ALA A 59 4.02 -7.05 -9.91
CA ALA A 59 2.84 -7.32 -10.72
C ALA A 59 3.15 -8.28 -11.88
N ALA A 60 4.26 -8.05 -12.59
CA ALA A 60 4.71 -8.95 -13.65
C ALA A 60 5.04 -10.37 -13.12
N ALA A 61 5.64 -10.48 -11.93
CA ALA A 61 5.99 -11.76 -11.33
C ALA A 61 4.78 -12.56 -10.81
N LEU A 62 3.72 -11.88 -10.34
CA LEU A 62 2.58 -12.51 -9.66
C LEU A 62 1.27 -12.49 -10.46
N GLY A 63 1.25 -11.86 -11.64
CA GLY A 63 0.11 -11.88 -12.55
C GLY A 63 -1.05 -10.98 -12.15
N ASN A 64 -0.77 -9.81 -11.57
CA ASN A 64 -1.77 -8.79 -11.25
C ASN A 64 -1.32 -7.41 -11.76
N THR A 65 -1.91 -6.31 -11.25
CA THR A 65 -1.59 -4.96 -11.71
C THR A 65 -0.69 -4.20 -10.73
N PRO A 66 0.18 -3.28 -11.22
CA PRO A 66 0.95 -2.42 -10.33
C PRO A 66 0.06 -1.58 -9.38
N GLU A 67 -1.11 -1.16 -9.86
CA GLU A 67 -2.11 -0.39 -9.11
C GLU A 67 -2.64 -1.17 -7.92
N PHE A 68 -2.82 -2.49 -8.03
CA PHE A 68 -3.24 -3.33 -6.91
C PHE A 68 -2.29 -3.15 -5.71
N TRP A 69 -0.98 -3.22 -5.96
CA TRP A 69 0.03 -3.09 -4.91
C TRP A 69 0.19 -1.65 -4.42
N LEU A 70 0.18 -0.68 -5.33
CA LEU A 70 0.28 0.74 -4.97
C LEU A 70 -0.91 1.21 -4.15
N ASN A 71 -2.11 0.69 -4.40
CA ASN A 71 -3.28 1.02 -3.61
C ASN A 71 -3.17 0.52 -2.16
N ILE A 72 -2.53 -0.64 -1.93
CA ILE A 72 -2.26 -1.14 -0.58
C ILE A 72 -1.28 -0.19 0.14
N GLN A 73 -0.17 0.16 -0.50
CA GLN A 73 0.81 1.10 0.05
C GLN A 73 0.15 2.44 0.38
N HIS A 74 -0.59 3.02 -0.58
CA HIS A 74 -1.29 4.29 -0.41
C HIS A 74 -2.30 4.26 0.74
N THR A 75 -3.03 3.15 0.91
CA THR A 75 -3.99 3.00 2.00
C THR A 75 -3.31 3.01 3.37
N VAL A 76 -2.16 2.34 3.48
CA VAL A 76 -1.32 2.34 4.69
C VAL A 76 -0.75 3.74 4.95
N ASP A 77 -0.15 4.37 3.93
CA ASP A 77 0.47 5.68 4.06
C ASP A 77 -0.54 6.74 4.50
N LEU A 78 -1.76 6.72 3.93
CA LEU A 78 -2.84 7.61 4.34
C LEU A 78 -3.27 7.35 5.78
N TRP A 79 -3.36 6.09 6.20
CA TRP A 79 -3.74 5.77 7.59
C TRP A 79 -2.67 6.24 8.58
N ASP A 80 -1.39 5.97 8.30
CA ASP A 80 -0.27 6.38 9.15
C ASP A 80 -0.14 7.91 9.19
N THR A 81 -0.30 8.58 8.05
CA THR A 81 -0.19 10.04 7.91
C THR A 81 -1.39 10.76 8.54
N ARG A 82 -2.61 10.26 8.36
CA ARG A 82 -3.82 10.89 8.91
C ARG A 82 -3.73 11.01 10.44
N ASN A 83 -3.25 9.96 11.12
CA ASN A 83 -3.09 10.00 12.57
C ASN A 83 -2.10 11.08 13.04
N ARG A 84 -1.15 11.48 12.19
CA ARG A 84 -0.14 12.49 12.52
C ARG A 84 -0.57 13.91 12.14
N TYR A 85 -1.20 14.08 10.98
CA TYR A 85 -1.44 15.40 10.38
C TYR A 85 -2.90 15.87 10.44
N GLN A 86 -3.83 15.06 10.99
CA GLN A 86 -5.24 15.43 11.06
C GLN A 86 -5.51 16.66 11.92
N GLU A 87 -4.69 16.92 12.96
CA GLU A 87 -4.80 18.14 13.76
C GLU A 87 -4.28 19.37 13.02
N GLU A 88 -3.13 19.26 12.35
CA GLU A 88 -2.57 20.34 11.53
C GLU A 88 -3.53 20.74 10.39
N ALA A 89 -4.18 19.75 9.77
CA ALA A 89 -5.16 19.98 8.70
C ALA A 89 -6.35 20.85 9.14
N LYS A 90 -6.70 20.89 10.43
CA LYS A 90 -7.79 21.75 10.94
C LYS A 90 -7.49 23.24 10.82
N PHE A 91 -6.21 23.61 10.78
CA PHE A 91 -5.77 25.00 10.70
C PHE A 91 -5.52 25.47 9.26
N VAL A 92 -5.67 24.58 8.28
CA VAL A 92 -5.53 24.91 6.87
C VAL A 92 -6.79 25.65 6.40
N LYS A 93 -6.62 26.89 5.92
CA LYS A 93 -7.72 27.67 5.35
C LYS A 93 -8.11 27.09 3.98
N PRO A 94 -9.36 26.60 3.80
CA PRO A 94 -9.77 26.08 2.51
C PRO A 94 -9.94 27.22 1.50
N LEU A 95 -9.50 26.98 0.26
CA LEU A 95 -9.61 27.96 -0.84
C LEU A 95 -11.05 28.16 -1.31
N PHE A 96 -11.87 27.12 -1.15
CA PHE A 96 -13.30 27.17 -1.42
C PHE A 96 -14.03 26.82 -0.13
N PRO A 97 -15.08 27.57 0.26
CA PRO A 97 -15.90 27.19 1.40
C PRO A 97 -16.38 25.75 1.21
N ASN A 98 -16.43 24.96 2.29
CA ASN A 98 -16.92 23.59 2.25
C ASN A 98 -18.29 23.62 1.57
N VAL A 99 -18.33 23.16 0.33
CA VAL A 99 -19.58 22.93 -0.37
C VAL A 99 -20.15 21.73 0.37
N GLU A 100 -21.06 22.00 1.30
CA GLU A 100 -21.87 20.96 1.90
C GLU A 100 -22.43 20.17 0.72
N HIS A 101 -22.02 18.91 0.59
CA HIS A 101 -22.62 17.99 -0.37
C HIS A 101 -24.02 17.66 0.18
N GLY A 102 -24.89 18.65 0.18
CA GLY A 102 -26.30 18.54 0.47
C GLY A 102 -27.00 18.13 -0.81
N ALA A 103 -27.59 16.94 -0.76
CA ALA A 103 -28.81 16.56 -1.46
C ALA A 103 -28.89 16.91 -2.96
N HIS A 104 -28.56 15.95 -3.81
CA HIS A 104 -29.33 15.73 -5.01
C HIS A 104 -29.94 14.33 -4.94
N LEU A 105 -31.20 14.31 -4.51
CA LEU A 105 -32.20 13.33 -4.94
C LEU A 105 -32.53 13.57 -6.41
#